data_AF-A0A3A0A0T0-F1
#
_entry.id   AF-A0A3A0A0T0-F1
#
_cell.length_a   1.000
_cell.length_b   1.000
_cell.length_c   1.000
_cell.angle_alpha   90.00
_cell.angle_beta   90.00
_cell.angle_gamma   90.00
#
_symmetry.space_group_name_H-M   'P 1'
#
loop_
_entity.id
_entity.type
_entity.pdbx_description
1 polymer ?
#
loop_
_entity_poly.entity_id
_entity_poly.type
_entity_poly.pdbx_seq_one_letter_code
_entity_poly.pdbx_strand_id
1 'polypeptide(L)'
;MGRRTEERDVRDFHSIDLRGTGVVTVIQGDSERLTVEADERTLPEIETVVVDGVLRLGFKRTIGFAWRPGTIHFEVWMREIRGLRVSGAGDIRCNRVRADALELRVSGSGSIDLDHVEA
;
A
#
# COMPACT_ATOMS: atom_id res chain seq x y z
N MET A 1 -0.06 8.53 -22.77
CA MET A 1 0.45 8.37 -21.40
C MET A 1 0.51 6.88 -21.13
N GLY A 2 1.71 6.32 -20.98
CA GLY A 2 1.90 4.90 -20.68
C GLY A 2 1.78 4.65 -19.18
N ARG A 3 1.13 3.56 -18.79
CA ARG A 3 1.26 2.98 -17.45
C ARG A 3 2.41 1.98 -17.48
N ARG A 4 3.22 1.95 -16.43
CA ARG A 4 4.29 0.98 -16.25
C ARG A 4 4.18 0.36 -14.87
N THR A 5 4.66 -0.88 -14.78
CA THR A 5 4.81 -1.61 -13.52
C THR A 5 6.28 -1.64 -13.14
N GLU A 6 6.57 -1.36 -11.88
CA GLU A 6 7.92 -1.40 -11.32
C GLU A 6 7.91 -2.24 -10.04
N GLU A 7 8.88 -3.15 -9.93
CA GLU A 7 9.11 -3.90 -8.69
C GLU A 7 9.94 -3.07 -7.71
N ARG A 8 9.55 -3.09 -6.43
CA ARG A 8 10.25 -2.41 -5.35
C ARG A 8 10.79 -3.45 -4.38
N ASP A 9 12.05 -3.32 -4.01
CA ASP A 9 12.66 -4.17 -2.97
C ASP A 9 12.18 -3.67 -1.60
N VAL A 10 11.32 -4.46 -0.96
CA VAL A 10 10.76 -4.21 0.37
C VAL A 10 10.82 -5.50 1.16
N ARG A 11 11.22 -5.42 2.43
CA ARG A 11 11.46 -6.59 3.29
C ARG A 11 11.15 -6.26 4.74
N ASP A 12 10.89 -7.31 5.51
CA ASP A 12 10.79 -7.28 6.98
C ASP A 12 9.71 -6.31 7.48
N PHE A 13 8.52 -6.39 6.89
CA PHE A 13 7.37 -5.57 7.28
C PHE A 13 6.15 -6.45 7.58
N HIS A 14 5.39 -6.02 8.58
CA HIS A 14 4.16 -6.69 9.03
C HIS A 14 2.95 -5.75 8.99
N SER A 15 3.14 -4.51 8.56
CA SER A 15 2.07 -3.51 8.51
C SER A 15 2.20 -2.60 7.28
N ILE A 16 1.07 -2.06 6.83
CA ILE A 16 1.00 -1.12 5.70
C ILE A 16 0.40 0.20 6.16
N ASP A 17 0.98 1.32 5.73
CA ASP A 17 0.45 2.67 5.91
C ASP A 17 0.39 3.40 4.56
N LEU A 18 -0.82 3.49 3.99
CA LEU A 18 -1.09 4.25 2.78
C LEU A 18 -1.24 5.74 3.13
N ARG A 19 -0.19 6.52 2.84
CA ARG A 19 -0.13 7.97 3.07
C ARG A 19 -0.47 8.80 1.84
N GLY A 20 -0.26 8.23 0.65
CA GLY A 20 -0.52 8.87 -0.63
C GLY A 20 -1.94 8.64 -1.13
N THR A 21 -2.05 8.42 -2.44
CA THR A 21 -3.29 8.01 -3.10
C THR A 21 -3.06 6.74 -3.91
N GLY A 22 -4.09 5.91 -4.05
CA GLY A 22 -4.02 4.69 -4.84
C GLY A 22 -4.88 3.58 -4.26
N VAL A 23 -4.81 2.43 -4.90
CA VAL A 23 -5.43 1.18 -4.43
C VAL A 23 -4.33 0.22 -4.07
N VAL A 24 -4.38 -0.34 -2.86
CA VAL A 24 -3.44 -1.35 -2.37
C VAL A 24 -4.15 -2.69 -2.34
N THR A 25 -3.71 -3.63 -3.17
CA THR A 25 -4.12 -5.03 -3.11
C THR A 25 -3.11 -5.78 -2.26
N VAL A 26 -3.56 -6.34 -1.14
CA VAL A 26 -2.74 -7.11 -0.21
C VAL A 26 -2.98 -8.60 -0.41
N ILE A 27 -1.90 -9.35 -0.57
CA ILE A 27 -1.90 -10.80 -0.73
C ILE A 27 -1.04 -11.38 0.40
N GLN A 28 -1.67 -12.14 1.30
CA GLN A 28 -0.94 -12.86 2.34
C GLN A 28 -0.39 -14.17 1.79
N GLY A 29 0.90 -14.43 1.98
CA GLY A 29 1.57 -15.65 1.50
C GLY A 29 2.98 -15.78 2.08
N ASP A 30 3.80 -16.70 1.57
CA ASP A 30 5.11 -16.99 2.19
C ASP A 30 6.25 -16.05 1.76
N SER A 31 5.95 -15.02 0.96
CA SER A 31 6.94 -14.10 0.40
C SER A 31 6.56 -12.64 0.59
N GLU A 32 7.57 -11.77 0.51
CA GLU A 32 7.42 -10.32 0.52
C GLU A 32 7.75 -9.76 -0.86
N ARG A 33 6.83 -8.99 -1.43
CA ARG A 33 7.00 -8.37 -2.75
C ARG A 33 6.13 -7.13 -2.84
N LEU A 34 6.64 -6.10 -3.52
CA LEU A 34 5.85 -4.93 -3.89
C LEU A 34 5.98 -4.68 -5.38
N THR A 35 4.84 -4.61 -6.06
CA THR A 35 4.77 -4.06 -7.42
C THR A 35 3.93 -2.78 -7.41
N VAL A 36 4.40 -1.79 -8.16
CA VAL A 36 3.74 -0.49 -8.28
C VAL A 36 3.43 -0.23 -9.74
N GLU A 37 2.15 -0.06 -10.05
CA GLU A 37 1.68 0.30 -11.37
C GLU A 37 1.12 1.73 -11.37
N ALA A 38 1.73 2.60 -12.17
CA ALA A 38 1.31 3.99 -12.31
C ALA A 38 1.74 4.58 -13.67
N ASP A 39 1.33 5.81 -13.95
CA ASP A 39 1.87 6.59 -15.07
C ASP A 39 3.40 6.72 -14.97
N GLU A 40 4.10 6.71 -16.11
CA GLU A 40 5.56 6.86 -16.18
C GLU A 40 6.10 8.09 -15.47
N ARG A 41 5.35 9.19 -15.47
CA ARG A 41 5.70 10.44 -14.77
C ARG A 41 5.45 10.38 -13.26
N THR A 42 4.62 9.44 -12.81
CA THR A 42 4.19 9.30 -11.41
C THR A 42 5.08 8.31 -10.68
N LEU A 43 5.51 7.22 -11.34
CA LEU A 43 6.41 6.20 -10.74
C LEU A 43 7.64 6.79 -10.02
N PRO A 44 8.36 7.79 -10.56
CA PRO A 44 9.56 8.33 -9.91
C PRO A 44 9.25 9.13 -8.63
N GLU A 45 8.04 9.65 -8.49
CA GLU A 45 7.60 10.46 -7.36
C GLU A 45 7.04 9.61 -6.22
N ILE A 46 6.70 8.35 -6.49
CA ILE A 46 6.21 7.40 -5.50
C ILE A 46 7.36 7.00 -4.56
N GLU A 47 7.06 7.01 -3.26
CA GLU A 47 7.95 6.55 -2.20
C GLU A 47 7.38 5.28 -1.57
N THR A 48 8.25 4.28 -1.44
CA THR A 48 7.95 3.00 -0.80
C THR A 48 9.09 2.70 0.16
N VAL A 49 8.85 2.82 1.47
CA VAL A 49 9.88 2.65 2.49
C VAL A 49 9.34 1.88 3.68
N VAL A 50 10.14 0.95 4.20
CA VAL A 50 9.85 0.24 5.44
C VAL A 50 10.51 1.00 6.60
N VAL A 51 9.72 1.37 7.59
CA VAL A 51 10.21 2.03 8.82
C VAL A 51 9.52 1.35 10.00
N ASP A 52 10.31 0.80 10.93
CA ASP A 52 9.83 0.09 12.12
C ASP A 52 8.82 -1.04 11.80
N GLY A 53 9.09 -1.82 10.74
CA GLY A 53 8.20 -2.90 10.29
C GLY A 53 6.92 -2.44 9.57
N VAL A 54 6.79 -1.14 9.31
CA VAL A 54 5.65 -0.54 8.58
C VAL A 54 6.07 -0.13 7.18
N LEU A 55 5.49 -0.76 6.16
CA LEU A 55 5.61 -0.35 4.76
C LEU A 55 4.76 0.90 4.52
N ARG A 56 5.43 2.03 4.32
CA ARG A 56 4.81 3.32 4.00
C ARG A 56 4.74 3.49 2.49
N LEU A 57 3.52 3.70 2.00
CA LEU A 57 3.23 3.90 0.58
C LEU A 57 2.75 5.35 0.38
N GLY A 58 3.52 6.14 -0.36
CA GLY A 58 3.23 7.56 -0.52
C GLY A 58 4.04 8.22 -1.62
N PHE A 59 4.36 9.49 -1.42
CA PHE A 59 5.14 10.28 -2.36
C PHE A 59 6.32 10.92 -1.66
N LYS A 60 7.45 11.06 -2.38
CA LYS A 60 8.72 11.56 -1.84
C LYS A 60 8.64 13.00 -1.32
N ARG A 61 7.72 13.80 -1.85
CA ARG A 61 7.56 15.22 -1.54
C ARG A 61 6.08 15.56 -1.40
N THR A 62 5.79 16.66 -0.72
CA THR A 62 4.45 17.23 -0.74
C THR A 62 4.13 17.66 -2.16
N ILE A 63 3.09 17.05 -2.71
CA ILE A 63 2.68 17.33 -4.07
C ILE A 63 1.61 18.41 -4.04
N GLY A 64 1.75 19.42 -4.89
CA GLY A 64 0.75 20.48 -5.01
C GLY A 64 -0.60 19.92 -5.47
N PHE A 65 -1.68 20.55 -4.99
CA PHE A 65 -3.08 20.15 -5.25
C PHE A 65 -3.47 20.05 -6.74
N ALA A 66 -2.74 20.76 -7.61
CA ALA A 66 -2.94 20.75 -9.06
C ALA A 66 -2.31 19.52 -9.76
N TRP A 67 -1.40 18.81 -9.11
CA TRP A 67 -0.76 17.64 -9.69
C TRP A 67 -1.71 16.45 -9.63
N ARG A 68 -1.88 15.80 -10.78
CA ARG A 68 -2.77 14.65 -10.93
C ARG A 68 -1.89 13.41 -11.08
N PRO A 69 -1.67 12.58 -10.03
CA PRO A 69 -0.86 11.36 -10.16
C PRO A 69 -1.46 10.34 -11.12
N GLY A 70 -2.76 10.45 -11.41
CA GLY A 70 -3.51 9.35 -12.02
C GLY A 70 -3.77 8.24 -11.00
N THR A 71 -4.24 7.10 -11.48
CA THR A 71 -4.51 5.94 -10.62
C THR A 71 -3.24 5.15 -10.37
N ILE A 72 -2.88 4.98 -9.10
CA ILE A 72 -1.73 4.16 -8.66
C ILE A 72 -2.28 2.85 -8.09
N HIS A 73 -1.72 1.73 -8.53
CA HIS A 73 -2.00 0.42 -7.95
C HIS A 73 -0.74 -0.12 -7.28
N PHE A 74 -0.89 -0.55 -6.04
CA PHE A 74 0.13 -1.25 -5.27
C PHE A 74 -0.32 -2.69 -5.08
N GLU A 75 0.46 -3.67 -5.53
CA GLU A 75 0.26 -5.06 -5.14
C GLU A 75 1.33 -5.43 -4.12
N VAL A 76 0.89 -5.76 -2.90
CA VAL A 76 1.76 -6.05 -1.76
C VAL A 76 1.56 -7.50 -1.36
N TRP A 77 2.64 -8.28 -1.46
CA TRP A 77 2.74 -9.60 -0.87
C TRP A 77 3.43 -9.47 0.49
N MET A 78 2.87 -10.11 1.51
CA MET A 78 3.40 -10.09 2.86
C MET A 78 3.15 -11.41 3.60
N ARG A 79 4.08 -11.76 4.49
CA ARG A 79 4.01 -12.97 5.32
C ARG A 79 3.03 -12.85 6.48
N GLU A 80 3.15 -11.74 7.18
CA GLU A 80 2.38 -11.47 8.39
C GLU A 80 1.66 -10.13 8.25
N ILE A 81 0.38 -10.11 8.64
CA ILE A 81 -0.44 -8.90 8.61
C ILE A 81 -0.84 -8.56 10.05
N ARG A 82 -0.12 -7.62 10.66
CA ARG A 82 -0.44 -7.10 12.00
C ARG A 82 -1.23 -5.80 11.96
N GLY A 83 -1.11 -5.03 10.87
CA GLY A 83 -1.78 -3.74 10.81
C GLY A 83 -1.93 -3.16 9.41
N LEU A 84 -3.10 -2.60 9.14
CA LEU A 84 -3.42 -1.91 7.89
C LEU A 84 -3.92 -0.51 8.22
N ARG A 85 -3.29 0.50 7.62
CA ARG A 85 -3.57 1.91 7.87
C ARG A 85 -3.75 2.69 6.58
N VAL A 86 -4.80 3.50 6.53
CA VAL A 86 -5.06 4.48 5.47
C VAL A 86 -5.02 5.88 6.08
N SER A 87 -3.91 6.57 5.85
CA SER A 87 -3.71 7.97 6.26
C SER A 87 -3.99 8.96 5.12
N GLY A 88 -3.97 8.49 3.86
CA GLY A 88 -4.15 9.29 2.66
C GLY A 88 -5.53 9.14 2.00
N ALA A 89 -5.57 9.18 0.67
CA ALA A 89 -6.80 9.08 -0.12
C ALA A 89 -6.74 7.85 -1.04
N GLY A 90 -7.21 6.72 -0.56
CA GLY A 90 -7.17 5.47 -1.30
C GLY A 90 -7.55 4.26 -0.46
N ASP A 91 -7.64 3.12 -1.11
CA ASP A 91 -8.28 1.94 -0.52
C ASP A 91 -7.27 0.81 -0.34
N ILE A 92 -7.39 0.07 0.75
CA ILE A 92 -6.68 -1.20 0.95
C ILE A 92 -7.67 -2.34 0.80
N ARG A 93 -7.36 -3.33 -0.04
CA ARG A 93 -8.17 -4.52 -0.29
C ARG A 93 -7.39 -5.76 0.02
N CYS A 94 -7.99 -6.70 0.74
CA CYS A 94 -7.42 -8.01 0.98
C CYS A 94 -8.53 -9.07 1.00
N ASN A 95 -8.36 -10.14 0.23
CA ASN A 95 -9.34 -11.22 0.20
C ASN A 95 -9.34 -12.01 1.53
N ARG A 96 -8.16 -12.42 2.00
CA ARG A 96 -8.05 -13.20 3.23
C ARG A 96 -6.90 -12.70 4.09
N VAL A 97 -7.21 -12.44 5.36
CA VAL A 97 -6.24 -12.10 6.40
C VAL A 97 -6.29 -13.16 7.49
N ARG A 98 -5.13 -13.72 7.82
CA ARG A 98 -4.92 -14.58 8.99
C ARG A 98 -3.95 -13.89 9.95
N ALA A 99 -4.43 -13.56 11.13
CA ALA A 99 -3.64 -12.86 12.14
C ALA A 99 -4.18 -13.06 13.56
N ASP A 100 -3.29 -13.35 14.51
CA ASP A 100 -3.65 -13.44 15.93
C ASP A 100 -4.13 -12.09 16.49
N ALA A 101 -3.58 -10.99 15.96
CA ALA A 101 -3.94 -9.62 16.29
C ALA A 101 -3.82 -8.73 15.04
N LEU A 102 -4.85 -7.92 14.80
CA LEU A 102 -4.93 -7.05 13.62
C LEU A 102 -5.39 -5.64 14.02
N GLU A 103 -4.54 -4.63 13.77
CA GLU A 103 -4.89 -3.21 13.90
C GLU A 103 -5.36 -2.65 12.55
N LEU A 104 -6.60 -2.14 12.49
CA LEU A 104 -7.13 -1.43 11.33
C LEU A 104 -7.34 0.02 11.67
N ARG A 105 -6.79 0.93 10.86
CA ARG A 105 -6.95 2.37 11.09
C ARG A 105 -7.17 3.15 9.80
N VAL A 106 -8.28 3.87 9.74
CA VAL A 106 -8.55 4.84 8.67
C VAL A 106 -8.59 6.23 9.29
N SER A 107 -7.75 7.13 8.79
CA SER A 107 -7.70 8.54 9.22
C SER A 107 -7.75 9.51 8.03
N GLY A 108 -7.71 9.00 6.79
CA GLY A 108 -7.87 9.76 5.56
C GLY A 108 -9.22 9.54 4.88
N SER A 109 -9.25 9.65 3.54
CA SER A 109 -10.47 9.63 2.71
C SER A 109 -10.63 8.33 1.91
N GLY A 110 -10.36 7.18 2.53
CA GLY A 110 -10.41 5.88 1.86
C GLY A 110 -11.00 4.77 2.74
N SER A 111 -10.98 3.54 2.25
CA SER A 111 -11.50 2.36 2.96
C SER A 111 -10.45 1.25 3.16
N ILE A 112 -10.77 0.32 4.06
CA ILE A 112 -10.09 -0.97 4.16
C ILE A 112 -11.16 -2.04 4.00
N ASP A 113 -11.05 -2.83 2.93
CA ASP A 113 -11.98 -3.90 2.60
C ASP A 113 -11.28 -5.26 2.79
N LEU A 114 -11.80 -6.06 3.73
CA LEU A 114 -11.33 -7.40 4.04
C LEU A 114 -12.47 -8.40 3.83
N ASP A 115 -12.34 -9.35 2.90
CA ASP A 115 -13.43 -10.29 2.62
C ASP A 115 -13.54 -11.38 3.68
N HIS A 116 -12.39 -11.90 4.13
CA HIS A 116 -12.30 -12.95 5.14
C HIS A 116 -11.20 -12.66 6.16
N VAL A 117 -11.55 -12.71 7.45
CA VAL A 117 -10.61 -12.55 8.56
C VAL A 117 -10.65 -13.79 9.44
N GLU A 118 -9.47 -14.37 9.67
CA GLU A 118 -9.24 -15.53 10.53
C GLU A 118 -8.22 -15.18 11.61
N ALA A 119 -8.47 -15.67 12.82
CA ALA A 119 -7.49 -15.65 13.91
C ALA A 119 -6.68 -16.96 13.87
#